data_AF-A0A951LYZ6-F1
#
_entry.id   AF-A0A951LYZ6-F1
#
_cell.length_a   1.000
_cell.length_b   1.000
_cell.length_c   1.000
_cell.angle_alpha   90.00
_cell.angle_beta   90.00
_cell.angle_gamma   90.00
#
_symmetry.space_group_name_H-M   'P 1'
#
loop_
_entity.id
_entity.type
_entity.pdbx_description
1 polymer ?
#
loop_
_entity_poly.entity_id
_entity_poly.type
_entity_poly.pdbx_seq_one_letter_code
_entity_poly.pdbx_strand_id
1 'polypeptide(L)'
;IGLAQQRLTTDKTVEAVAGRVVTYTDASGNAQSLSLPEKERLSVRELVVYPIARAGGGQPLLEFHVAWEIFVDSAPALSIYVDSITGDILGAERKEAG
;
A
#
# COMPACT_ATOMS: atom_id res chain seq x y z
N ILE A 1 21.28 -9.13 20.42
CA ILE A 1 20.62 -10.01 19.43
C ILE A 1 19.29 -9.37 19.08
N GLY A 2 19.26 -8.61 17.98
CA GLY A 2 18.09 -7.82 17.58
C GLY A 2 16.93 -8.74 17.24
N LEU A 3 15.74 -8.40 17.73
CA LEU A 3 14.49 -8.98 17.24
C LEU A 3 14.46 -8.71 15.74
N ALA A 4 14.63 -9.74 14.92
CA ALA A 4 14.25 -9.63 13.52
C ALA A 4 12.75 -9.31 13.56
N GLN A 5 12.39 -8.06 13.24
CA GLN A 5 10.98 -7.71 13.06
C GLN A 5 10.46 -8.63 11.97
N GLN A 6 9.55 -9.52 12.35
CA GLN A 6 9.05 -10.54 11.46
C GLN A 6 8.17 -9.87 10.42
N ARG A 7 8.59 -9.95 9.15
CA ARG A 7 7.79 -9.49 8.03
C ARG A 7 6.46 -10.26 8.01
N LEU A 8 5.36 -9.55 7.78
CA LEU A 8 4.05 -10.13 7.54
C LEU A 8 4.11 -11.07 6.33
N THR A 9 3.49 -12.24 6.49
CA THR A 9 3.20 -13.13 5.36
C THR A 9 2.16 -12.50 4.44
N THR A 10 2.07 -12.96 3.20
CA THR A 10 1.07 -12.50 2.22
C THR A 10 -0.35 -12.55 2.79
N ASP A 11 -0.71 -13.65 3.46
CA ASP A 11 -2.04 -13.83 4.03
C ASP A 11 -2.32 -12.81 5.14
N LYS A 12 -1.34 -12.56 6.01
CA LYS A 12 -1.46 -11.57 7.08
C LYS A 12 -1.56 -10.14 6.54
N THR A 13 -0.89 -9.86 5.43
CA THR A 13 -1.00 -8.56 4.77
C THR A 13 -2.39 -8.34 4.19
N VAL A 14 -2.99 -9.35 3.53
CA VAL A 14 -4.35 -9.25 3.00
C VAL A 14 -5.38 -9.11 4.13
N GLU A 15 -5.23 -9.88 5.21
CA GLU A 15 -6.07 -9.76 6.41
C GLU A 15 -6.01 -8.36 7.03
N ALA A 16 -4.84 -7.71 7.04
CA ALA A 16 -4.64 -6.40 7.63
C ALA A 16 -5.33 -5.25 6.85
N VAL A 17 -5.71 -5.47 5.60
CA VAL A 17 -6.25 -4.41 4.72
C VAL A 17 -7.66 -4.63 4.21
N ALA A 18 -8.16 -5.87 4.21
CA ALA A 18 -9.52 -6.16 3.77
C ALA A 18 -10.55 -5.29 4.50
N GLY A 19 -11.48 -4.66 3.75
CA GLY A 19 -12.51 -3.79 4.30
C GLY A 19 -12.05 -2.40 4.77
N ARG A 20 -10.76 -2.07 4.72
CA ARG A 20 -10.28 -0.71 5.02
C ARG A 20 -10.62 0.26 3.89
N VAL A 21 -10.75 1.54 4.21
CA VAL A 21 -10.87 2.60 3.21
C VAL A 21 -9.49 3.11 2.86
N VAL A 22 -9.21 3.26 1.57
CA VAL A 22 -7.99 3.88 1.03
C VAL A 22 -8.34 5.12 0.23
N THR A 23 -7.45 6.11 0.28
CA THR A 23 -7.54 7.29 -0.57
C THR A 23 -6.53 7.16 -1.70
N TYR A 24 -6.97 7.44 -2.93
CA TYR A 24 -6.11 7.47 -4.11
C TYR A 24 -6.42 8.74 -4.93
N THR A 25 -5.48 9.13 -5.79
CA THR A 25 -5.68 10.25 -6.71
C THR A 25 -6.20 9.74 -8.05
N ASP A 26 -7.31 10.28 -8.53
CA ASP A 26 -7.85 9.95 -9.85
C ASP A 26 -7.10 10.64 -11.00
N ALA A 27 -7.47 10.32 -12.24
CA ALA A 27 -6.82 10.87 -13.43
C ALA A 27 -7.02 12.39 -13.60
N SER A 28 -7.98 12.97 -12.88
CA SER A 28 -8.24 14.41 -12.86
C SER A 28 -7.52 15.11 -11.70
N GLY A 29 -6.72 14.37 -10.91
CA GLY A 29 -5.98 14.90 -9.77
C GLY A 29 -6.81 15.02 -8.49
N ASN A 30 -8.05 14.52 -8.46
CA ASN A 30 -8.89 14.61 -7.28
C ASN A 30 -8.66 13.41 -6.35
N ALA A 31 -8.74 13.65 -5.05
CA ALA A 31 -8.72 12.59 -4.05
C ALA A 31 -10.06 11.82 -4.08
N GLN A 32 -9.98 10.50 -4.23
CA GLN A 32 -11.10 9.57 -4.16
C GLN A 32 -10.89 8.58 -3.03
N SER A 33 -11.97 8.10 -2.42
CA SER A 33 -11.93 7.06 -1.39
C SER A 33 -12.56 5.78 -1.90
N LEU A 34 -11.91 4.65 -1.68
CA LEU A 34 -12.40 3.31 -2.02
C LEU A 34 -12.38 2.44 -0.76
N SER A 35 -13.51 1.78 -0.48
CA SER A 35 -13.50 0.65 0.47
C SER A 35 -12.88 -0.56 -0.22
N LEU A 36 -11.80 -1.07 0.35
CA LEU A 36 -11.16 -2.28 -0.13
C LEU A 36 -12.13 -3.45 -0.02
N PRO A 37 -12.19 -4.33 -1.04
CA PRO A 37 -13.07 -5.47 -1.04
C PRO A 37 -12.64 -6.52 -0.01
N GLU A 38 -13.41 -7.59 0.07
CA GLU A 38 -13.00 -8.77 0.83
C GLU A 38 -11.70 -9.38 0.29
N LYS A 39 -11.02 -10.12 1.15
CA LYS A 39 -9.70 -10.73 0.92
C LYS A 39 -9.56 -11.49 -0.41
N GLU A 40 -10.65 -12.06 -0.92
CA GLU A 40 -10.67 -12.88 -2.14
C GLU A 40 -10.44 -12.08 -3.42
N ARG A 41 -10.62 -10.74 -3.36
CA ARG A 41 -10.36 -9.82 -4.48
C ARG A 41 -9.05 -9.05 -4.32
N LEU A 42 -8.20 -9.45 -3.38
CA LEU A 42 -6.92 -8.83 -3.08
C LEU A 42 -5.80 -9.82 -3.42
N SER A 43 -4.94 -9.44 -4.34
CA SER A 43 -3.85 -10.29 -4.83
C SER A 43 -2.50 -9.67 -4.50
N VAL A 44 -1.76 -10.27 -3.56
CA VAL A 44 -0.38 -9.85 -3.26
C VAL A 44 0.50 -10.19 -4.45
N ARG A 45 1.25 -9.20 -4.96
CA ARG A 45 2.11 -9.37 -6.14
C ARG A 45 3.56 -9.63 -5.73
N GLU A 46 4.18 -8.64 -5.11
CA GLU A 46 5.61 -8.66 -4.81
C GLU A 46 5.97 -7.71 -3.66
N LEU A 47 7.22 -7.83 -3.20
CA LEU A 47 7.82 -6.89 -2.27
C LEU A 47 8.52 -5.78 -3.05
N VAL A 48 8.20 -4.55 -2.72
CA VAL A 48 8.76 -3.34 -3.33
C VAL A 48 9.39 -2.44 -2.27
N VAL A 49 10.26 -1.53 -2.71
CA VAL A 49 10.70 -0.41 -1.88
C VAL A 49 9.79 0.77 -2.15
N TYR A 50 9.09 1.25 -1.12
CA TYR A 50 8.17 2.38 -1.21
C TYR A 50 8.80 3.62 -0.57
N PRO A 51 9.09 4.68 -1.36
CA PRO A 51 9.63 5.93 -0.84
C PRO A 51 8.53 6.82 -0.26
N ILE A 52 8.78 7.41 0.90
CA ILE A 52 7.91 8.42 1.53
C ILE A 52 8.71 9.68 1.76
N ALA A 53 8.24 10.80 1.19
CA ALA A 53 8.78 12.11 1.49
C ALA A 53 8.32 12.56 2.89
N ARG A 54 9.27 12.96 3.74
CA ARG A 54 9.01 13.54 5.05
C ARG A 54 9.51 14.98 5.08
N ALA A 55 8.79 15.83 5.79
CA ALA A 55 9.28 17.16 6.12
C ALA A 55 10.45 17.02 7.12
N GLY A 56 11.67 17.31 6.69
CA GLY A 56 12.80 17.57 7.58
C GLY A 56 12.97 19.08 7.73
N GLY A 57 13.46 19.54 8.89
CA GLY A 57 13.58 20.98 9.24
C GLY A 57 14.42 21.81 8.25
N GLY A 58 13.85 22.14 7.09
CA GLY A 58 14.46 22.89 6.00
C GLY A 58 14.75 22.10 4.71
N GLN A 59 14.78 20.76 4.74
CA GLN A 59 14.98 19.92 3.54
C GLN A 59 14.11 18.64 3.58
N PRO A 60 13.55 18.20 2.44
CA PRO A 60 12.79 16.96 2.39
C PRO A 60 13.72 15.77 2.66
N LEU A 61 13.32 14.91 3.59
CA LEU A 61 13.96 13.62 3.83
C LEU A 61 13.19 12.53 3.09
N LEU A 62 13.93 11.53 2.59
CA LEU A 62 13.34 10.37 1.96
C LEU A 62 13.44 9.18 2.91
N GLU A 63 12.30 8.69 3.36
CA GLU A 63 12.16 7.46 4.15
C GLU A 63 11.81 6.31 3.21
N PHE A 64 12.45 5.16 3.38
CA PHE A 64 12.19 3.97 2.55
C PHE A 64 11.57 2.87 3.40
N HIS A 65 10.42 2.39 2.95
CA HIS A 65 9.77 1.22 3.52
C HIS A 65 9.92 0.04 2.57
N VAL A 66 10.01 -1.17 3.12
CA VAL A 66 9.76 -2.37 2.31
C VAL A 66 8.29 -2.73 2.45
N ALA A 67 7.58 -2.77 1.34
CA ALA A 67 6.13 -2.90 1.29
C ALA A 67 5.70 -4.05 0.39
N TRP A 68 4.58 -4.68 0.70
CA TRP A 68 3.86 -5.54 -0.22
C TRP A 68 3.04 -4.67 -1.19
N GLU A 69 3.19 -4.90 -2.50
CA GLU A 69 2.25 -4.42 -3.50
C GLU A 69 1.08 -5.40 -3.58
N ILE A 70 -0.15 -4.89 -3.45
CA ILE A 70 -1.38 -5.68 -3.56
C ILE A 70 -2.22 -5.08 -4.69
N PHE A 71 -2.61 -5.93 -5.63
CA PHE A 71 -3.58 -5.60 -6.64
C PHE A 71 -5.00 -5.73 -6.07
N VAL A 72 -5.80 -4.70 -6.31
CA VAL A 72 -7.22 -4.66 -5.96
C VAL A 72 -8.03 -4.81 -7.24
N ASP A 73 -8.78 -5.91 -7.35
CA ASP A 73 -9.71 -6.13 -8.45
C ASP A 73 -10.98 -5.29 -8.24
N SER A 74 -10.89 -4.02 -8.61
CA SER A 74 -11.94 -3.00 -8.52
C SER A 74 -12.08 -2.19 -9.80
N ALA A 75 -13.11 -1.36 -9.88
CA ALA A 75 -13.29 -0.37 -10.94
C ALA A 75 -13.24 1.04 -10.33
N PRO A 76 -12.14 1.81 -10.48
CA PRO A 76 -10.92 1.47 -11.23
C PRO A 76 -10.05 0.43 -10.50
N ALA A 77 -9.19 -0.26 -11.25
CA ALA A 77 -8.23 -1.19 -10.68
C ALA A 77 -7.12 -0.41 -9.97
N LEU A 78 -6.73 -0.84 -8.77
CA LEU A 78 -5.73 -0.17 -7.94
C LEU A 78 -4.56 -1.10 -7.59
N SER A 79 -3.40 -0.49 -7.37
CA SER A 79 -2.33 -1.08 -6.56
C SER A 79 -2.30 -0.36 -5.20
N ILE A 80 -2.24 -1.11 -4.11
CA ILE A 80 -2.02 -0.58 -2.77
C ILE A 80 -0.69 -1.08 -2.22
N TYR A 81 -0.03 -0.24 -1.43
CA TYR A 81 1.28 -0.51 -0.86
C TYR A 81 1.15 -0.62 0.65
N VAL A 82 1.53 -1.77 1.20
CA VAL A 82 1.34 -2.09 2.61
C VAL A 82 2.68 -2.35 3.26
N ASP A 83 3.02 -1.64 4.32
CA ASP A 83 4.25 -1.84 5.07
C ASP A 83 4.38 -3.31 5.46
N SER A 84 5.48 -3.93 5.04
CA SER A 84 5.66 -5.37 5.20
C SER A 84 5.90 -5.78 6.66
N ILE A 85 6.16 -4.83 7.56
CA ILE A 85 6.36 -5.06 8.99
C ILE A 85 5.10 -4.72 9.78
N THR A 86 4.51 -3.53 9.57
CA THR A 86 3.41 -3.04 10.41
C THR A 86 2.02 -3.39 9.86
N GLY A 87 1.90 -3.62 8.55
CA GLY A 87 0.60 -3.78 7.89
C GLY A 87 -0.12 -2.45 7.60
N ASP A 88 0.57 -1.32 7.79
CA ASP A 88 0.01 0.00 7.47
C ASP A 88 -0.04 0.23 5.97
N ILE A 89 -1.13 0.84 5.49
CA ILE A 89 -1.25 1.24 4.10
C ILE A 89 -0.43 2.52 3.91
N LEU A 90 0.61 2.44 3.08
CA LEU A 90 1.52 3.53 2.78
C LEU A 90 1.02 4.39 1.62
N GLY A 91 0.27 3.79 0.69
CA GLY A 91 -0.29 4.49 -0.46
C GLY A 91 -1.19 3.61 -1.31
N ALA A 92 -1.93 4.25 -2.20
CA ALA A 92 -2.78 3.61 -3.21
C ALA A 92 -2.71 4.40 -4.51
N GLU A 93 -2.61 3.69 -5.62
CA GLU A 93 -2.55 4.30 -6.95
C GLU A 93 -3.41 3.52 -7.94
N ARG A 94 -3.90 4.23 -8.96
CA ARG A 94 -4.56 3.56 -10.07
C ARG A 94 -3.52 2.75 -10.83
N LYS A 95 -3.88 1.51 -11.13
CA LYS A 95 -3.12 0.75 -12.12
C LYS A 95 -3.50 1.29 -13.49
N GLU A 96 -2.55 1.91 -14.18
CA GLU A 96 -2.72 2.19 -15.61
C GLU A 96 -2.66 0.86 -16.38
N ALA A 97 -3.53 0.72 -17.38
CA ALA A 97 -3.44 -0.43 -18.29
C ALA A 97 -2.13 -0.29 -19.08
N GLY A 98 -1.15 -1.12 -18.74
CA GLY A 98 0.07 -1.28 -19.53
C GLY A 98 -0.19 -1.92 -20.88
#